data_AF-A0A1V6LNK0-F1
#
_entry.id   AF-A0A1V6LNK0-F1
#
_cell.length_a   1.000
_cell.length_b   1.000
_cell.length_c   1.000
_cell.angle_alpha   90.00
_cell.angle_beta   90.00
_cell.angle_gamma   90.00
#
_symmetry.space_group_name_H-M   'P 1'
#
loop_
_entity.id
_entity.type
_entity.pdbx_description
1 polymer ?
#
loop_
_entity_poly.entity_id
_entity_poly.type
_entity_poly.pdbx_seq_one_letter_code
_entity_poly.pdbx_strand_id
1 'polypeptide(L)'
;MTTTRLNLFFLWVLLHNCSLLTAQTTSSFELNTNDLFYAEVYDNIFRGHFEHVDIAPESSDFTSIFHLYLNTFGKQCPSYLPQDKVKIMKKVCAEERVESNAYGMELSRTCIRWEWVWTGLYAKPDLYAAKVDLENRMREKSLELLHDMIMDDNKMGNTVDMAHKAKGLALDMATFFTQNACNGKAVLRFEENMKRYALGQESIRIKEVSKYTLAKETGGPTGTQDFTKLLDDLIEDQAKTWMMNKYIGGSITNVKEHAKDANGKPLEISANYKYSGWGNGNGAVRVTFENGLPKCIYFADFPQNCKKPNATILATYAKGNYTE
;
A
#
# COMPACT_ATOMS: atom_id res chain seq x y z
N MET A 1 -18.49 79.36 43.39
CA MET A 1 -19.91 79.34 43.83
C MET A 1 -20.75 78.78 42.70
N THR A 2 -21.70 77.90 43.05
CA THR A 2 -22.90 77.42 42.30
C THR A 2 -22.69 76.63 40.99
N THR A 3 -22.77 75.28 41.01
CA THR A 3 -23.93 74.40 40.67
C THR A 3 -24.46 74.57 39.23
N THR A 4 -24.56 73.54 38.36
CA THR A 4 -25.50 72.39 38.34
C THR A 4 -25.11 71.46 37.15
N ARG A 5 -24.78 70.15 37.28
CA ARG A 5 -25.61 68.91 37.12
C ARG A 5 -26.63 68.94 35.95
N LEU A 6 -26.93 67.91 35.15
CA LEU A 6 -26.59 66.49 34.94
C LEU A 6 -27.41 66.02 33.70
N ASN A 7 -27.17 64.81 33.18
CA ASN A 7 -28.02 63.94 32.32
C ASN A 7 -27.69 63.91 30.81
N LEU A 8 -27.65 62.79 30.09
CA LEU A 8 -28.04 61.40 30.34
C LEU A 8 -27.37 60.51 29.25
N PHE A 9 -26.89 59.31 29.62
CA PHE A 9 -26.93 58.04 28.86
C PHE A 9 -26.56 57.98 27.35
N PHE A 10 -25.56 57.18 26.97
CA PHE A 10 -25.75 55.74 26.65
C PHE A 10 -24.41 55.03 26.40
N LEU A 11 -24.28 53.87 27.05
CA LEU A 11 -23.30 52.81 26.80
C LEU A 11 -23.44 52.25 25.38
N TRP A 12 -22.33 51.99 24.66
CA TRP A 12 -22.10 50.65 24.09
C TRP A 12 -20.65 50.41 23.64
N VAL A 13 -19.95 49.63 24.48
CA VAL A 13 -19.01 48.54 24.18
C VAL A 13 -17.89 48.78 23.15
N LEU A 14 -16.71 49.02 23.72
CA LEU A 14 -15.40 48.79 23.13
C LEU A 14 -15.16 47.30 22.81
N LEU A 15 -14.49 47.08 21.67
CA LEU A 15 -13.44 46.09 21.44
C LEU A 15 -13.77 44.64 21.81
N HIS A 16 -13.97 43.79 20.80
CA HIS A 16 -13.37 42.44 20.74
C HIS A 16 -13.32 42.03 19.26
N ASN A 17 -12.30 42.48 18.54
CA ASN A 17 -11.88 41.85 17.28
C ASN A 17 -11.30 40.48 17.61
N CYS A 18 -12.17 39.50 17.86
CA CYS A 18 -11.80 38.10 17.86
C CYS A 18 -11.60 37.71 16.39
N SER A 19 -10.41 38.00 15.86
CA SER A 19 -9.94 37.42 14.62
C SER A 19 -9.70 35.95 14.89
N LEU A 20 -10.76 35.15 14.73
CA LEU A 20 -10.65 33.71 14.55
C LEU A 20 -9.78 33.50 13.30
N LEU A 21 -8.46 33.35 13.51
CA LEU A 21 -7.61 32.62 12.59
C LEU A 21 -8.18 31.20 12.52
N THR A 22 -9.12 31.00 11.60
CA THR A 22 -9.34 29.69 11.04
C THR A 22 -8.04 29.36 10.31
N ALA A 23 -7.24 28.49 10.90
CA ALA A 23 -6.24 27.76 10.16
C ALA A 23 -7.02 27.02 9.05
N GLN A 24 -7.10 27.63 7.86
CA GLN A 24 -7.38 26.90 6.65
C GLN A 24 -6.27 25.86 6.58
N THR A 25 -6.61 24.63 6.95
CA THR A 25 -5.88 23.46 6.50
C THR A 25 -5.95 23.53 4.99
N THR A 26 -4.90 24.10 4.38
CA THR A 26 -4.55 23.78 3.00
C THR A 26 -4.43 22.27 2.98
N SER A 27 -5.52 21.58 2.63
CA SER A 27 -5.47 20.21 2.18
C SER A 27 -4.48 20.24 1.03
N SER A 28 -3.24 19.85 1.31
CA SER A 28 -2.26 19.63 0.26
C SER A 28 -2.93 18.71 -0.76
N PHE A 29 -2.79 19.06 -2.04
CA PHE A 29 -3.22 18.19 -3.13
C PHE A 29 -2.21 17.05 -3.27
N GLU A 30 -2.11 16.25 -2.23
CA GLU A 30 -1.13 15.18 -2.06
C GLU A 30 -1.84 13.98 -1.47
N LEU A 31 -1.60 12.80 -2.05
CA LEU A 31 -2.06 11.54 -1.51
C LEU A 31 -1.02 11.06 -0.49
N ASN A 32 -1.44 10.83 0.75
CA ASN A 32 -0.56 10.24 1.75
C ASN A 32 -0.46 8.73 1.50
N THR A 33 0.73 8.30 1.08
CA THR A 33 1.07 6.91 0.81
C THR A 33 2.15 6.38 1.77
N ASN A 34 2.47 7.12 2.82
CA ASN A 34 3.49 6.71 3.78
C ASN A 34 3.04 5.44 4.51
N ASP A 35 3.99 4.54 4.76
CA ASP A 35 3.76 3.26 5.46
C ASP A 35 2.79 2.29 4.77
N LEU A 36 2.38 2.57 3.54
CA LEU A 36 1.62 1.64 2.71
C LEU A 36 2.58 0.68 1.99
N PHE A 37 2.18 -0.58 1.88
CA PHE A 37 2.87 -1.65 1.16
C PHE A 37 2.92 -1.36 -0.35
N TYR A 38 1.81 -0.93 -0.95
CA TYR A 38 1.73 -0.50 -2.36
C TYR A 38 1.89 1.00 -2.55
N ALA A 39 2.66 1.66 -1.68
CA ALA A 39 2.80 3.12 -1.65
C ALA A 39 3.14 3.75 -3.02
N GLU A 40 4.10 3.16 -3.74
CA GLU A 40 4.52 3.65 -5.05
C GLU A 40 3.43 3.50 -6.12
N VAL A 41 2.74 2.37 -6.13
CA VAL A 41 1.61 2.13 -7.04
C VAL A 41 0.52 3.18 -6.80
N TYR A 42 0.17 3.43 -5.54
CA TYR A 42 -0.87 4.43 -5.23
C TYR A 42 -0.47 5.85 -5.64
N ASP A 43 0.77 6.27 -5.38
CA ASP A 43 1.24 7.60 -5.74
C ASP A 43 1.35 7.78 -7.26
N ASN A 44 1.85 6.78 -8.00
CA ASN A 44 1.92 6.82 -9.46
C ASN A 44 0.53 6.83 -10.11
N ILE A 45 -0.43 6.05 -9.60
CA ILE A 45 -1.83 6.13 -10.04
C ILE A 45 -2.41 7.51 -9.73
N PHE A 46 -2.25 8.01 -8.51
CA PHE A 46 -2.72 9.34 -8.13
C PHE A 46 -2.17 10.43 -9.05
N ARG A 47 -0.87 10.39 -9.35
CA ARG A 47 -0.20 11.34 -10.25
C ARG A 47 -0.52 11.13 -11.73
N GLY A 48 -1.08 9.99 -12.10
CA GLY A 48 -1.32 9.63 -13.49
C GLY A 48 -0.03 9.32 -14.26
N HIS A 49 1.02 8.88 -13.58
CA HIS A 49 2.28 8.44 -14.19
C HIS A 49 2.22 6.92 -14.39
N PHE A 50 1.29 6.50 -15.25
CA PHE A 50 0.97 5.09 -15.48
C PHE A 50 2.15 4.28 -16.01
N GLU A 51 3.09 4.94 -16.70
CA GLU A 51 4.34 4.35 -17.17
C GLU A 51 5.29 3.90 -16.04
N HIS A 52 5.08 4.37 -14.81
CA HIS A 52 5.87 3.99 -13.63
C HIS A 52 5.12 3.02 -12.70
N VAL A 53 3.92 2.56 -13.07
CA VAL A 53 3.18 1.54 -12.31
C VAL A 53 3.71 0.16 -12.69
N ASP A 54 4.32 -0.54 -11.74
CA ASP A 54 5.02 -1.81 -11.96
C ASP A 54 4.11 -3.06 -11.93
N ILE A 55 2.79 -2.86 -11.88
CA ILE A 55 1.78 -3.92 -11.93
C ILE A 55 0.82 -3.64 -13.09
N ALA A 56 0.61 -4.61 -13.98
CA ALA A 56 -0.33 -4.44 -15.09
C ALA A 56 -1.78 -4.27 -14.59
N PRO A 57 -2.66 -3.56 -15.32
CA PRO A 57 -4.06 -3.45 -14.95
C PRO A 57 -4.72 -4.84 -14.78
N GLU A 58 -4.52 -5.75 -15.72
CA GLU A 58 -5.08 -7.10 -15.66
C GLU A 58 -4.29 -8.07 -14.78
N SER A 59 -3.42 -7.58 -13.90
CA SER A 59 -2.75 -8.42 -12.90
C SER A 59 -3.70 -8.75 -11.74
N SER A 60 -3.43 -9.88 -11.06
CA SER A 60 -4.11 -10.24 -9.81
C SER A 60 -3.93 -9.17 -8.73
N ASP A 61 -2.75 -8.54 -8.69
CA ASP A 61 -2.39 -7.55 -7.67
C ASP A 61 -3.23 -6.28 -7.84
N PHE A 62 -3.31 -5.71 -9.06
CA PHE A 62 -4.12 -4.51 -9.30
C PHE A 62 -5.62 -4.77 -9.12
N THR A 63 -6.12 -5.92 -9.56
CA THR A 63 -7.54 -6.26 -9.37
C THR A 63 -7.89 -6.44 -7.89
N SER A 64 -6.98 -7.01 -7.09
CA SER A 64 -7.14 -7.09 -5.64
C SER A 64 -7.16 -5.70 -4.99
N ILE A 65 -6.26 -4.80 -5.42
CA ILE A 65 -6.22 -3.40 -4.99
C ILE A 65 -7.57 -2.73 -5.27
N PHE A 66 -8.06 -2.81 -6.51
CA PHE A 66 -9.31 -2.17 -6.91
C PHE A 66 -10.51 -2.76 -6.13
N HIS A 67 -10.57 -4.09 -6.00
CA HIS A 67 -11.64 -4.74 -5.24
C HIS A 67 -11.65 -4.30 -3.76
N LEU A 68 -10.50 -4.33 -3.09
CA LEU A 68 -10.43 -3.97 -1.67
C LEU A 68 -10.60 -2.46 -1.45
N TYR A 69 -10.18 -1.61 -2.39
CA TYR A 69 -10.50 -0.19 -2.36
C TYR A 69 -12.01 0.04 -2.30
N LEU A 70 -12.78 -0.58 -3.20
CA LEU A 70 -14.24 -0.42 -3.26
C LEU A 70 -14.93 -0.88 -1.98
N ASN A 71 -14.55 -2.07 -1.47
CA ASN A 71 -15.11 -2.60 -0.24
C ASN A 71 -14.78 -1.68 0.96
N THR A 72 -13.55 -1.18 1.01
CA THR A 72 -13.07 -0.35 2.10
C THR A 72 -13.73 1.02 2.08
N PHE A 73 -13.85 1.65 0.90
CA PHE A 73 -14.61 2.89 0.74
C PHE A 73 -16.07 2.69 1.13
N GLY A 74 -16.71 1.63 0.66
CA GLY A 74 -18.10 1.31 1.00
C GLY A 74 -18.33 1.11 2.50
N LYS A 75 -17.31 0.64 3.23
CA LYS A 75 -17.34 0.42 4.68
C LYS A 75 -17.01 1.67 5.50
N GLN A 76 -15.94 2.39 5.14
CA GLN A 76 -15.39 3.50 5.93
C GLN A 76 -15.90 4.87 5.48
N CYS A 77 -16.34 4.99 4.24
CA CYS A 77 -16.80 6.25 3.62
C CYS A 77 -18.27 6.20 3.14
N PRO A 78 -19.22 5.56 3.86
CA PRO A 78 -20.57 5.34 3.33
C PRO A 78 -21.36 6.64 3.09
N SER A 79 -21.04 7.71 3.82
CA SER A 79 -21.66 9.05 3.68
C SER A 79 -21.25 9.77 2.39
N TYR A 80 -20.19 9.31 1.72
CA TYR A 80 -19.66 9.92 0.49
C TYR A 80 -20.02 9.12 -0.77
N LEU A 81 -20.89 8.11 -0.64
CA LEU A 81 -21.46 7.40 -1.77
C LEU A 81 -22.60 8.24 -2.40
N PRO A 82 -22.74 8.21 -3.73
CA PRO A 82 -23.80 8.93 -4.41
C PRO A 82 -25.17 8.27 -4.17
N GLN A 83 -26.24 8.97 -4.53
CA GLN A 83 -27.61 8.48 -4.35
C GLN A 83 -27.89 7.22 -5.19
N ASP A 84 -27.31 7.13 -6.38
CA ASP A 84 -27.43 6.02 -7.33
C ASP A 84 -26.44 4.87 -7.08
N LYS A 85 -25.84 4.82 -5.88
CA LYS A 85 -24.88 3.77 -5.48
C LYS A 85 -25.37 2.35 -5.79
N VAL A 86 -24.44 1.50 -6.21
CA VAL A 86 -24.72 0.10 -6.57
C VAL A 86 -24.25 -0.87 -5.49
N LYS A 87 -24.94 -2.00 -5.38
CA LYS A 87 -24.55 -3.08 -4.47
C LYS A 87 -23.27 -3.75 -4.97
N ILE A 88 -22.29 -3.91 -4.09
CA ILE A 88 -21.13 -4.74 -4.38
C ILE A 88 -21.57 -6.20 -4.26
N MET A 89 -21.40 -6.97 -5.34
CA MET A 89 -21.76 -8.39 -5.38
C MET A 89 -20.50 -9.25 -5.32
N LYS A 90 -20.60 -10.43 -4.71
CA LYS A 90 -19.55 -11.46 -4.74
C LYS A 90 -20.14 -12.79 -5.22
N LYS A 91 -19.33 -13.60 -5.89
CA LYS A 91 -19.70 -14.99 -6.18
C LYS A 91 -19.46 -15.84 -4.93
N VAL A 92 -20.44 -16.65 -4.55
CA VAL A 92 -20.30 -17.69 -3.52
C VAL A 92 -20.69 -19.04 -4.11
N CYS A 93 -20.12 -20.10 -3.57
CA CYS A 93 -20.49 -21.44 -3.97
C CYS A 93 -21.87 -21.77 -3.39
N ALA A 94 -22.83 -22.04 -4.28
CA ALA A 94 -24.19 -22.41 -3.91
C ALA A 94 -24.37 -23.92 -3.84
N GLU A 95 -23.52 -24.68 -4.53
CA GLU A 95 -23.57 -26.13 -4.58
C GLU A 95 -22.19 -26.73 -4.86
N GLU A 96 -21.79 -27.69 -4.04
CA GLU A 96 -20.52 -28.40 -4.14
C GLU A 96 -20.77 -29.83 -4.61
N ARG A 97 -19.89 -30.32 -5.49
CA ARG A 97 -19.75 -31.75 -5.78
C ARG A 97 -18.65 -32.28 -4.88
N VAL A 98 -19.01 -33.25 -4.06
CA VAL A 98 -18.06 -34.00 -3.22
C VAL A 98 -17.87 -35.37 -3.85
N GLU A 99 -16.63 -35.71 -4.17
CA GLU A 99 -16.26 -37.05 -4.60
C GLU A 99 -15.69 -37.80 -3.41
N SER A 100 -16.24 -38.98 -3.11
CA SER A 100 -15.76 -39.84 -2.02
C SER A 100 -15.26 -41.18 -2.56
N ASN A 101 -14.28 -41.77 -1.89
CA ASN A 101 -13.83 -43.12 -2.21
C ASN A 101 -14.84 -44.18 -1.73
N ALA A 102 -14.57 -45.46 -2.03
CA ALA A 102 -15.41 -46.59 -1.62
C ALA A 102 -15.57 -46.77 -0.10
N TYR A 103 -14.75 -46.09 0.71
CA TYR A 103 -14.80 -46.08 2.18
C TYR A 103 -15.47 -44.81 2.74
N GLY A 104 -16.02 -43.94 1.88
CA GLY A 104 -16.69 -42.70 2.28
C GLY A 104 -15.76 -41.53 2.61
N MET A 105 -14.45 -41.64 2.38
CA MET A 105 -13.52 -40.51 2.57
C MET A 105 -13.58 -39.55 1.38
N GLU A 106 -13.73 -38.26 1.67
CA GLU A 106 -13.71 -37.17 0.69
C GLU A 106 -12.35 -37.13 -0.04
N LEU A 107 -12.39 -37.31 -1.35
CA LEU A 107 -11.24 -37.21 -2.26
C LEU A 107 -11.11 -35.79 -2.81
N SER A 108 -12.23 -35.19 -3.18
CA SER A 108 -12.26 -33.86 -3.78
C SER A 108 -13.58 -33.16 -3.49
N ARG A 109 -13.52 -31.82 -3.44
CA ARG A 109 -14.68 -30.95 -3.32
C ARG A 109 -14.52 -29.82 -4.32
N THR A 110 -15.47 -29.72 -5.24
CA THR A 110 -15.45 -28.73 -6.31
C THR A 110 -16.77 -27.98 -6.34
N CYS A 111 -16.73 -26.66 -6.42
CA CYS A 111 -17.94 -25.87 -6.61
C CYS A 111 -18.52 -26.07 -8.01
N ILE A 112 -19.76 -26.54 -8.11
CA ILE A 112 -20.45 -26.81 -9.38
C ILE A 112 -21.51 -25.77 -9.73
N ARG A 113 -21.97 -24.99 -8.74
CA ARG A 113 -22.91 -23.89 -8.97
C ARG A 113 -22.50 -22.65 -8.19
N TRP A 114 -22.42 -21.52 -8.88
CA TRP A 114 -22.08 -20.23 -8.32
C TRP A 114 -23.30 -19.32 -8.29
N GLU A 115 -23.45 -18.55 -7.23
CA GLU A 115 -24.48 -17.51 -7.13
C GLU A 115 -23.88 -16.16 -6.73
N TRP A 116 -24.54 -15.09 -7.15
CA TRP A 116 -24.14 -13.72 -6.81
C TRP A 116 -24.89 -13.27 -5.56
N VAL A 117 -24.16 -13.01 -4.49
CA VAL A 117 -24.71 -12.50 -3.23
C VAL A 117 -24.19 -11.10 -2.95
N TRP A 118 -25.06 -10.28 -2.36
CA TRP A 118 -24.69 -8.94 -1.93
C TRP A 118 -23.73 -9.01 -0.74
N THR A 119 -22.66 -8.21 -0.77
CA THR A 119 -21.65 -8.18 0.30
C THR A 119 -22.08 -7.39 1.54
N GLY A 120 -23.23 -6.71 1.50
CA GLY A 120 -23.62 -5.72 2.52
C GLY A 120 -23.05 -4.32 2.27
N LEU A 121 -22.25 -4.14 1.21
CA LEU A 121 -21.57 -2.89 0.88
C LEU A 121 -22.08 -2.29 -0.43
N TYR A 122 -21.82 -0.99 -0.60
CA TYR A 122 -22.17 -0.22 -1.78
C TYR A 122 -20.91 0.44 -2.38
N ALA A 123 -20.96 0.73 -3.67
CA ALA A 123 -19.90 1.41 -4.41
C ALA A 123 -20.47 2.51 -5.32
N LYS A 124 -19.59 3.41 -5.76
CA LYS A 124 -19.88 4.34 -6.87
C LYS A 124 -20.13 3.53 -8.15
N PRO A 125 -21.20 3.83 -8.92
CA PRO A 125 -21.59 2.99 -10.06
C PRO A 125 -20.51 2.85 -11.13
N ASP A 126 -19.86 3.96 -11.47
CA ASP A 126 -18.82 4.01 -12.50
C ASP A 126 -17.55 3.23 -12.09
N LEU A 127 -17.12 3.37 -10.83
CA LEU A 127 -15.97 2.61 -10.32
C LEU A 127 -16.29 1.10 -10.24
N TYR A 128 -17.49 0.73 -9.81
CA TYR A 128 -17.89 -0.68 -9.75
C TYR A 128 -18.00 -1.29 -11.15
N ALA A 129 -18.55 -0.55 -12.11
CA ALA A 129 -18.60 -0.98 -13.51
C ALA A 129 -17.19 -1.20 -14.09
N ALA A 130 -16.26 -0.26 -13.85
CA ALA A 130 -14.87 -0.40 -14.29
C ALA A 130 -14.17 -1.61 -13.66
N LYS A 131 -14.43 -1.90 -12.38
CA LYS A 131 -13.92 -3.10 -11.70
C LYS A 131 -14.48 -4.40 -12.29
N VAL A 132 -15.78 -4.44 -12.60
CA VAL A 132 -16.41 -5.61 -13.26
C VAL A 132 -15.83 -5.83 -14.66
N ASP A 133 -15.66 -4.76 -15.42
CA ASP A 133 -15.07 -4.79 -16.76
C ASP A 133 -13.61 -5.26 -16.74
N LEU A 134 -12.82 -4.80 -15.77
CA LEU A 134 -11.47 -5.31 -15.54
C LEU A 134 -11.44 -6.81 -15.21
N GLU A 135 -12.31 -7.26 -14.30
CA GLU A 135 -12.45 -8.68 -13.96
C GLU A 135 -12.91 -9.53 -15.15
N ASN A 136 -13.71 -8.97 -16.06
CA ASN A 136 -14.12 -9.65 -17.29
C ASN A 136 -12.90 -9.86 -18.21
N ARG A 137 -12.11 -8.81 -18.47
CA ARG A 137 -10.89 -8.90 -19.29
C ARG A 137 -9.86 -9.87 -18.72
N MET A 138 -9.65 -9.87 -17.40
CA MET A 138 -8.77 -10.84 -16.74
C MET A 138 -9.21 -12.28 -16.97
N ARG A 139 -10.52 -12.56 -16.94
CA ARG A 139 -11.02 -13.92 -17.17
C ARG A 139 -10.79 -14.40 -18.59
N GLU A 140 -10.87 -13.51 -19.56
CA GLU A 140 -10.55 -13.83 -20.96
C GLU A 140 -9.07 -14.21 -21.14
N LYS A 141 -8.17 -13.60 -20.35
CA LYS A 141 -6.73 -13.89 -20.31
C LYS A 141 -6.33 -15.02 -19.34
N SER A 142 -7.30 -15.67 -18.67
CA SER A 142 -7.02 -16.61 -17.56
C SER A 142 -6.24 -17.87 -17.96
N LEU A 143 -6.28 -18.27 -19.23
CA LEU A 143 -5.50 -19.41 -19.73
C LEU A 143 -3.99 -19.14 -19.72
N GLU A 144 -3.57 -17.91 -20.04
CA GLU A 144 -2.16 -17.50 -19.97
C GLU A 144 -1.68 -17.42 -18.51
N LEU A 145 -2.52 -16.89 -17.62
CA LEU A 145 -2.21 -16.74 -16.20
C LEU A 145 -2.06 -18.10 -15.48
N LEU A 146 -2.87 -19.09 -15.86
CA LEU A 146 -2.74 -20.47 -15.37
C LEU A 146 -1.47 -21.15 -15.91
N HIS A 147 -1.05 -20.83 -17.14
CA HIS A 147 0.18 -21.36 -17.72
C HIS A 147 1.41 -20.89 -16.94
N ASP A 148 1.51 -19.59 -16.66
CA ASP A 148 2.62 -19.00 -15.90
C ASP A 148 2.69 -19.53 -14.46
N MET A 149 1.54 -19.76 -13.81
CA MET A 149 1.49 -20.38 -12.48
C MET A 149 1.92 -21.86 -12.47
N ILE A 150 1.68 -22.60 -13.55
CA ILE A 150 2.02 -24.03 -13.65
C ILE A 150 3.52 -24.21 -13.93
N MET A 151 4.12 -23.30 -14.71
CA MET A 151 5.53 -23.34 -15.14
C MET A 151 6.51 -22.78 -14.12
N ASP A 152 6.05 -22.29 -12.96
CA ASP A 152 6.93 -21.78 -11.92
C ASP A 152 7.42 -22.88 -10.97
N ASP A 153 8.74 -23.08 -10.93
CA ASP A 153 9.44 -24.08 -10.12
C ASP A 153 9.46 -23.73 -8.61
N ASN A 154 9.12 -22.51 -8.18
CA ASN A 154 9.19 -22.03 -6.78
C ASN A 154 7.82 -21.89 -6.09
N LYS A 155 6.97 -22.93 -6.22
CA LYS A 155 5.56 -22.94 -5.75
C LYS A 155 5.35 -22.52 -4.29
N MET A 156 6.20 -22.96 -3.36
CA MET A 156 6.05 -22.63 -1.93
C MET A 156 6.44 -21.17 -1.64
N GLY A 157 7.50 -20.68 -2.25
CA GLY A 157 7.96 -19.29 -2.10
C GLY A 157 6.93 -18.29 -2.63
N ASN A 158 6.29 -18.61 -3.75
CA ASN A 158 5.22 -17.81 -4.34
C ASN A 158 3.96 -17.81 -3.47
N THR A 159 3.59 -18.95 -2.89
CA THR A 159 2.42 -19.03 -1.98
C THR A 159 2.60 -18.14 -0.76
N VAL A 160 3.79 -18.16 -0.16
CA VAL A 160 4.13 -17.29 0.98
C VAL A 160 4.13 -15.82 0.54
N ASP A 161 4.72 -15.49 -0.61
CA ASP A 161 4.71 -14.13 -1.15
C ASP A 161 3.30 -13.58 -1.41
N MET A 162 2.42 -14.40 -2.00
CA MET A 162 1.01 -14.06 -2.19
C MET A 162 0.31 -13.77 -0.84
N ALA A 163 0.57 -14.57 0.19
CA ALA A 163 0.04 -14.32 1.53
C ALA A 163 0.54 -12.99 2.12
N HIS A 164 1.83 -12.68 1.94
CA HIS A 164 2.41 -11.40 2.36
C HIS A 164 1.77 -10.22 1.62
N LYS A 165 1.64 -10.31 0.29
CA LYS A 165 0.99 -9.27 -0.54
C LYS A 165 -0.47 -9.05 -0.13
N ALA A 166 -1.23 -10.12 0.09
CA ALA A 166 -2.62 -10.04 0.52
C ALA A 166 -2.75 -9.38 1.91
N LYS A 167 -1.86 -9.73 2.85
CA LYS A 167 -1.82 -9.11 4.17
C LYS A 167 -1.38 -7.64 4.11
N GLY A 168 -0.36 -7.33 3.30
CA GLY A 168 0.09 -5.96 3.03
C GLY A 168 -1.05 -5.10 2.48
N LEU A 169 -1.78 -5.59 1.49
CA LEU A 169 -2.94 -4.89 0.94
C LEU A 169 -4.07 -4.70 1.96
N ALA A 170 -4.33 -5.70 2.81
CA ALA A 170 -5.32 -5.56 3.88
C ALA A 170 -4.91 -4.47 4.90
N LEU A 171 -3.62 -4.39 5.24
CA LEU A 171 -3.07 -3.34 6.11
C LEU A 171 -3.14 -1.96 5.44
N ASP A 172 -2.84 -1.88 4.15
CA ASP A 172 -2.96 -0.64 3.37
C ASP A 172 -4.37 -0.11 3.45
N MET A 173 -5.36 -0.95 3.16
CA MET A 173 -6.76 -0.53 3.14
C MET A 173 -7.30 -0.20 4.54
N ALA A 174 -6.80 -0.84 5.59
CA ALA A 174 -7.10 -0.44 6.96
C ALA A 174 -6.61 0.97 7.29
N THR A 175 -5.56 1.45 6.60
CA THR A 175 -4.87 2.71 6.87
C THR A 175 -5.20 3.82 5.86
N PHE A 176 -5.53 3.46 4.62
CA PHE A 176 -5.65 4.41 3.52
C PHE A 176 -6.62 5.56 3.81
N PHE A 177 -7.84 5.24 4.28
CA PHE A 177 -8.85 6.25 4.60
C PHE A 177 -8.74 6.83 6.02
N THR A 178 -7.83 6.31 6.85
CA THR A 178 -7.48 6.98 8.12
C THR A 178 -6.48 8.12 7.87
N GLN A 179 -5.63 7.97 6.85
CA GLN A 179 -4.65 8.98 6.44
C GLN A 179 -5.17 9.93 5.35
N ASN A 180 -6.15 9.50 4.55
CA ASN A 180 -6.68 10.27 3.41
C ASN A 180 -8.19 10.47 3.53
N ALA A 181 -8.65 11.72 3.55
CA ALA A 181 -10.07 12.03 3.67
C ALA A 181 -10.88 11.45 2.49
N CYS A 182 -11.99 10.76 2.80
CA CYS A 182 -12.86 10.12 1.81
C CYS A 182 -13.35 11.04 0.67
N ASN A 183 -13.59 12.32 0.95
CA ASN A 183 -13.97 13.35 -0.03
C ASN A 183 -12.82 14.31 -0.37
N GLY A 184 -11.59 13.98 0.02
CA GLY A 184 -10.40 14.76 -0.26
C GLY A 184 -10.11 14.80 -1.77
N LYS A 185 -9.63 15.94 -2.25
CA LYS A 185 -9.29 16.12 -3.68
C LYS A 185 -8.27 15.07 -4.16
N ALA A 186 -7.35 14.66 -3.29
CA ALA A 186 -6.36 13.64 -3.60
C ALA A 186 -6.99 12.25 -3.82
N VAL A 187 -7.92 11.84 -2.95
CA VAL A 187 -8.65 10.57 -3.09
C VAL A 187 -9.51 10.58 -4.36
N LEU A 188 -10.23 11.66 -4.64
CA LEU A 188 -11.02 11.78 -5.87
C LEU A 188 -10.15 11.71 -7.13
N ARG A 189 -8.96 12.33 -7.11
CA ARG A 189 -7.98 12.21 -8.19
C ARG A 189 -7.49 10.77 -8.34
N PHE A 190 -7.15 10.12 -7.22
CA PHE A 190 -6.72 8.73 -7.20
C PHE A 190 -7.78 7.80 -7.77
N GLU A 191 -9.05 7.93 -7.36
CA GLU A 191 -10.17 7.14 -7.88
C GLU A 191 -10.32 7.26 -9.39
N GLU A 192 -10.33 8.50 -9.90
CA GLU A 192 -10.50 8.77 -11.32
C GLU A 192 -9.34 8.18 -12.13
N ASN A 193 -8.10 8.32 -11.66
CA ASN A 193 -6.95 7.71 -12.32
C ASN A 193 -6.92 6.19 -12.16
N MET A 194 -7.34 5.62 -11.03
CA MET A 194 -7.44 4.17 -10.85
C MET A 194 -8.47 3.58 -11.83
N LYS A 195 -9.60 4.24 -12.02
CA LYS A 195 -10.60 3.89 -13.04
C LYS A 195 -10.00 3.94 -14.44
N ARG A 196 -9.32 5.04 -14.79
CA ARG A 196 -8.67 5.20 -16.12
C ARG A 196 -7.62 4.12 -16.37
N TYR A 197 -6.80 3.83 -15.36
CA TYR A 197 -5.79 2.79 -15.42
C TYR A 197 -6.43 1.42 -15.68
N ALA A 198 -7.48 1.08 -14.94
CA ALA A 198 -8.23 -0.16 -15.13
C ALA A 198 -8.83 -0.29 -16.53
N LEU A 199 -9.29 0.82 -17.11
CA LEU A 199 -9.95 0.89 -18.42
C LEU A 199 -8.97 1.11 -19.59
N GLY A 200 -7.67 1.18 -19.35
CA GLY A 200 -6.67 1.49 -20.39
C GLY A 200 -6.83 2.89 -21.01
N GLN A 201 -7.38 3.83 -20.26
CA GLN A 201 -7.60 5.21 -20.69
C GLN A 201 -6.41 6.11 -20.34
N GLU A 202 -6.30 7.25 -21.03
CA GLU A 202 -5.32 8.28 -20.68
C GLU A 202 -5.52 8.79 -19.26
N SER A 203 -4.40 8.95 -18.55
CA SER A 203 -4.36 9.44 -17.18
C SER A 203 -4.67 10.93 -17.11
N ILE A 204 -5.14 11.39 -15.94
CA ILE A 204 -5.10 12.80 -15.63
C ILE A 204 -3.80 13.08 -14.89
N ARG A 205 -2.83 13.56 -15.67
CA ARG A 205 -1.43 13.68 -15.25
C ARG A 205 -1.19 14.91 -14.37
N ILE A 206 -0.50 14.71 -13.25
CA ILE A 206 0.10 15.76 -12.43
C ILE A 206 1.51 16.05 -12.96
N LYS A 207 1.93 17.32 -12.94
CA LYS A 207 3.24 17.72 -13.48
C LYS A 207 4.39 17.14 -12.66
N GLU A 208 4.25 17.17 -11.34
CA GLU A 208 5.24 16.70 -10.39
C GLU A 208 5.34 15.17 -10.41
N VAL A 209 6.56 14.67 -10.61
CA VAL A 209 6.89 13.23 -10.53
C VAL A 209 6.75 12.67 -9.13
N SER A 210 6.52 11.36 -9.06
CA SER A 210 6.50 10.64 -7.79
C SER A 210 7.83 10.81 -7.05
N LYS A 211 7.76 10.98 -5.72
CA LYS A 211 8.94 10.94 -4.86
C LYS A 211 9.68 9.60 -4.94
N TYR A 212 8.97 8.53 -5.28
CA TYR A 212 9.51 7.18 -5.44
C TYR A 212 10.28 7.04 -6.76
N THR A 213 9.71 7.57 -7.85
CA THR A 213 10.40 7.67 -9.15
C THR A 213 11.67 8.51 -9.03
N LEU A 214 11.56 9.70 -8.43
CA LEU A 214 12.70 10.59 -8.23
C LEU A 214 13.82 9.89 -7.43
N ALA A 215 13.48 9.17 -6.37
CA ALA A 215 14.45 8.42 -5.57
C ALA A 215 15.22 7.40 -6.42
N LYS A 216 14.52 6.63 -7.27
CA LYS A 216 15.14 5.64 -8.17
C LYS A 216 16.07 6.28 -9.21
N GLU A 217 15.67 7.42 -9.75
CA GLU A 217 16.46 8.19 -10.72
C GLU A 217 17.73 8.76 -10.08
N THR A 218 17.63 9.33 -8.87
CA THR A 218 18.79 9.91 -8.18
C THR A 218 19.71 8.84 -7.56
N GLY A 219 19.16 7.66 -7.26
CA GLY A 219 19.86 6.59 -6.57
C GLY A 219 20.05 6.86 -5.07
N GLY A 220 20.86 6.00 -4.45
CA GLY A 220 21.16 6.10 -3.02
C GLY A 220 22.16 7.22 -2.70
N PRO A 221 22.15 7.69 -1.43
CA PRO A 221 23.03 8.74 -0.95
C PRO A 221 24.50 8.30 -0.98
N THR A 222 25.40 9.28 -1.02
CA THR A 222 26.85 9.08 -0.87
C THR A 222 27.30 9.47 0.54
N GLY A 223 28.36 8.85 1.05
CA GLY A 223 28.91 9.13 2.37
C GLY A 223 28.55 8.06 3.40
N THR A 224 28.90 8.28 4.66
CA THR A 224 28.65 7.33 5.75
C THR A 224 27.16 7.28 6.07
N GLN A 225 26.60 6.07 6.21
CA GLN A 225 25.18 5.85 6.47
C GLN A 225 25.01 4.93 7.68
N ASP A 226 24.01 5.20 8.50
CA ASP A 226 23.55 4.35 9.58
C ASP A 226 22.79 3.15 9.02
N PHE A 227 23.56 2.14 8.61
CA PHE A 227 23.01 0.87 8.13
C PHE A 227 22.29 0.08 9.22
N THR A 228 22.56 0.34 10.50
CA THR A 228 21.84 -0.30 11.60
C THR A 228 20.39 0.15 11.57
N LYS A 229 20.15 1.45 11.51
CA LYS A 229 18.81 2.04 11.42
C LYS A 229 18.11 1.68 10.10
N LEU A 230 18.82 1.72 8.97
CA LEU A 230 18.23 1.32 7.68
C LEU A 230 17.75 -0.14 7.72
N LEU A 231 18.57 -1.06 8.24
CA LEU A 231 18.20 -2.46 8.35
C LEU A 231 17.07 -2.68 9.35
N ASP A 232 17.04 -1.91 10.44
CA ASP A 232 15.95 -1.97 11.43
C ASP A 232 14.61 -1.65 10.77
N ASP A 233 14.51 -0.52 10.07
CA ASP A 233 13.30 -0.09 9.37
C ASP A 233 12.89 -1.06 8.26
N LEU A 234 13.85 -1.56 7.48
CA LEU A 234 13.58 -2.51 6.39
C LEU A 234 13.01 -3.82 6.92
N ILE A 235 13.60 -4.38 7.99
CA ILE A 235 13.14 -5.64 8.57
C ILE A 235 11.81 -5.45 9.28
N GLU A 236 11.64 -4.35 10.03
CA GLU A 236 10.39 -4.04 10.71
C GLU A 236 9.22 -3.94 9.73
N ASP A 237 9.41 -3.27 8.60
CA ASP A 237 8.37 -3.18 7.57
C ASP A 237 7.99 -4.54 6.98
N GLN A 238 8.99 -5.35 6.60
CA GLN A 238 8.74 -6.71 6.11
C GLN A 238 8.02 -7.57 7.14
N ALA A 239 8.40 -7.42 8.42
CA ALA A 239 7.87 -8.21 9.53
C ALA A 239 6.39 -7.94 9.84
N LYS A 240 5.82 -6.80 9.42
CA LYS A 240 4.38 -6.51 9.54
C LYS A 240 3.52 -7.61 8.91
N THR A 241 4.03 -8.24 7.86
CA THR A 241 3.32 -9.29 7.12
C THR A 241 3.67 -10.71 7.59
N TRP A 242 4.64 -10.90 8.49
CA TRP A 242 4.99 -12.23 9.01
C TRP A 242 3.84 -12.86 9.79
N MET A 243 3.69 -14.18 9.68
CA MET A 243 2.59 -14.93 10.31
C MET A 243 2.97 -15.54 11.66
N MET A 244 4.19 -16.05 11.80
CA MET A 244 4.59 -16.88 12.95
C MET A 244 5.53 -16.16 13.93
N ASN A 245 6.50 -15.44 13.38
CA ASN A 245 7.53 -14.73 14.14
C ASN A 245 7.28 -13.22 14.07
N LYS A 246 7.68 -12.51 15.12
CA LYS A 246 7.67 -11.06 15.24
C LYS A 246 9.09 -10.55 15.38
N TYR A 247 9.44 -9.59 14.55
CA TYR A 247 10.69 -8.87 14.67
C TYR A 247 10.76 -8.10 16.00
N ILE A 248 11.96 -7.99 16.60
CA ILE A 248 12.23 -7.15 17.77
C ILE A 248 13.00 -5.91 17.28
N GLY A 249 12.35 -4.75 17.25
CA GLY A 249 12.97 -3.49 16.82
C GLY A 249 14.22 -3.13 17.65
N GLY A 250 15.18 -2.47 17.02
CA GLY A 250 16.46 -2.10 17.61
C GLY A 250 17.39 -3.29 17.92
N SER A 251 17.11 -4.48 17.38
CA SER A 251 17.90 -5.69 17.67
C SER A 251 18.98 -6.01 16.63
N ILE A 252 19.18 -5.12 15.65
CA ILE A 252 20.20 -5.27 14.62
C ILE A 252 21.59 -5.33 15.23
N THR A 253 22.37 -6.32 14.83
CA THR A 253 23.74 -6.54 15.28
C THR A 253 24.61 -7.07 14.13
N ASN A 254 25.93 -6.98 14.27
CA ASN A 254 26.90 -7.51 13.29
C ASN A 254 26.67 -7.01 11.85
N VAL A 255 26.38 -5.71 11.69
CA VAL A 255 26.26 -5.10 10.36
C VAL A 255 27.60 -5.21 9.65
N LYS A 256 27.58 -5.79 8.44
CA LYS A 256 28.74 -5.95 7.57
C LYS A 256 28.41 -5.44 6.18
N GLU A 257 29.24 -4.55 5.66
CA GLU A 257 29.24 -4.17 4.25
C GLU A 257 30.19 -5.11 3.50
N HIS A 258 29.69 -5.84 2.51
CA HIS A 258 30.50 -6.83 1.77
C HIS A 258 31.16 -6.24 0.53
N ALA A 259 30.48 -5.31 -0.13
CA ALA A 259 30.98 -4.70 -1.37
C ALA A 259 30.43 -3.27 -1.56
N LYS A 260 31.20 -2.45 -2.28
CA LYS A 260 30.84 -1.07 -2.68
C LYS A 260 31.08 -0.87 -4.17
N ASP A 261 30.32 0.03 -4.78
CA ASP A 261 30.52 0.45 -6.17
C ASP A 261 31.68 1.45 -6.29
N ALA A 262 31.97 1.88 -7.52
CA ALA A 262 33.05 2.84 -7.80
C ALA A 262 32.85 4.21 -7.13
N ASN A 263 31.63 4.54 -6.70
CA ASN A 263 31.28 5.78 -6.02
C ASN A 263 31.17 5.61 -4.50
N GLY A 264 31.55 4.43 -3.97
CA GLY A 264 31.48 4.11 -2.55
C GLY A 264 30.08 3.79 -2.03
N LYS A 265 29.09 3.59 -2.91
CA LYS A 265 27.74 3.17 -2.52
C LYS A 265 27.74 1.66 -2.22
N PRO A 266 26.96 1.19 -1.23
CA PRO A 266 26.88 -0.24 -0.91
C PRO A 266 26.34 -1.03 -2.12
N LEU A 267 26.88 -2.23 -2.31
CA LEU A 267 26.35 -3.24 -3.23
C LEU A 267 25.67 -4.38 -2.47
N GLU A 268 26.17 -4.72 -1.29
CA GLU A 268 25.58 -5.72 -0.42
C GLU A 268 25.94 -5.45 1.04
N ILE A 269 24.94 -5.57 1.92
CA ILE A 269 25.13 -5.57 3.38
C ILE A 269 24.44 -6.80 4.01
N SER A 270 24.91 -7.21 5.17
CA SER A 270 24.25 -8.24 5.98
C SER A 270 24.24 -7.88 7.45
N ALA A 271 23.28 -8.39 8.20
CA ALA A 271 23.26 -8.28 9.65
C ALA A 271 22.52 -9.44 10.31
N ASN A 272 22.62 -9.50 11.64
CA ASN A 272 21.79 -10.35 12.48
C ASN A 272 20.70 -9.53 13.15
N TYR A 273 19.58 -10.18 13.44
CA TYR A 273 18.43 -9.56 14.08
C TYR A 273 17.78 -10.56 15.05
N LYS A 274 16.95 -10.09 15.98
CA LYS A 274 16.20 -10.97 16.90
C LYS A 274 14.72 -11.03 16.55
N TYR A 275 14.11 -12.17 16.80
CA TYR A 275 12.66 -12.36 16.67
C TYR A 275 12.10 -13.12 17.87
N SER A 276 10.79 -13.00 18.06
CA SER A 276 10.01 -13.66 19.11
C SER A 276 8.69 -14.21 18.57
N GLY A 277 8.02 -15.09 19.32
CA GLY A 277 6.73 -15.66 18.94
C GLY A 277 6.68 -17.17 19.20
N TRP A 278 6.36 -17.95 18.17
CA TRP A 278 6.44 -19.41 18.24
C TRP A 278 7.87 -19.93 18.37
N GLY A 279 8.86 -19.16 17.90
CA GLY A 279 10.26 -19.33 18.25
C GLY A 279 10.83 -18.02 18.79
N ASN A 280 11.85 -18.13 19.63
CA ASN A 280 12.72 -17.02 20.01
C ASN A 280 14.12 -17.32 19.48
N GLY A 281 14.75 -16.37 18.81
CA GLY A 281 16.04 -16.65 18.21
C GLY A 281 16.66 -15.46 17.50
N ASN A 282 17.78 -15.76 16.84
CA ASN A 282 18.48 -14.83 15.97
C ASN A 282 18.18 -15.20 14.52
N GLY A 283 17.78 -14.21 13.73
CA GLY A 283 17.73 -14.29 12.28
C GLY A 283 18.97 -13.65 11.64
N ALA A 284 19.10 -13.83 10.34
CA ALA A 284 20.08 -13.15 9.53
C ALA A 284 19.41 -12.59 8.27
N VAL A 285 19.85 -11.42 7.86
CA VAL A 285 19.36 -10.72 6.68
C VAL A 285 20.54 -10.37 5.78
N ARG A 286 20.32 -10.44 4.46
CA ARG A 286 21.22 -9.93 3.44
C ARG A 286 20.43 -9.00 2.54
N VAL A 287 20.94 -7.79 2.31
CA VAL A 287 20.31 -6.78 1.46
C VAL A 287 21.25 -6.43 0.34
N THR A 288 20.79 -6.58 -0.91
CA THR A 288 21.54 -6.16 -2.09
C THR A 288 21.06 -4.81 -2.56
N PHE A 289 21.94 -4.06 -3.19
CA PHE A 289 21.70 -2.70 -3.64
C PHE A 289 21.85 -2.57 -5.16
N GLU A 290 21.11 -1.63 -5.74
CA GLU A 290 21.23 -1.21 -7.15
C GLU A 290 21.14 0.31 -7.22
N ASN A 291 22.07 0.93 -7.94
CA ASN A 291 22.29 2.38 -7.91
C ASN A 291 22.42 2.94 -6.48
N GLY A 292 22.96 2.12 -5.57
CA GLY A 292 23.08 2.41 -4.14
C GLY A 292 21.76 2.44 -3.36
N LEU A 293 20.62 2.02 -3.92
CA LEU A 293 19.36 1.83 -3.18
C LEU A 293 19.16 0.36 -2.84
N PRO A 294 18.57 0.01 -1.67
CA PRO A 294 18.15 -1.35 -1.40
C PRO A 294 17.24 -1.87 -2.52
N LYS A 295 17.55 -3.06 -3.05
CA LYS A 295 16.83 -3.71 -4.15
C LYS A 295 16.10 -4.97 -3.70
N CYS A 296 16.80 -5.84 -2.98
CA CYS A 296 16.28 -7.11 -2.51
C CYS A 296 16.70 -7.35 -1.06
N ILE A 297 15.75 -7.79 -0.25
CA ILE A 297 15.96 -8.25 1.11
C ILE A 297 15.81 -9.76 1.11
N TYR A 298 16.84 -10.47 1.57
CA TYR A 298 16.87 -11.91 1.69
C TYR A 298 16.96 -12.29 3.16
N PHE A 299 16.01 -13.10 3.62
CA PHE A 299 16.04 -13.68 4.95
C PHE A 299 16.64 -15.09 4.89
N ALA A 300 17.35 -15.51 5.94
CA ALA A 300 18.07 -16.79 5.94
C ALA A 300 17.17 -18.03 5.78
N ASP A 301 15.91 -17.93 6.17
CA ASP A 301 14.87 -18.95 5.99
C ASP A 301 14.35 -19.02 4.54
N PHE A 302 14.46 -17.92 3.77
CA PHE A 302 14.11 -17.84 2.35
C PHE A 302 15.21 -17.18 1.52
N PRO A 303 16.42 -17.78 1.42
CA PRO A 303 17.62 -17.11 0.91
C PRO A 303 17.57 -16.80 -0.59
N GLN A 304 16.65 -17.42 -1.33
CA GLN A 304 16.44 -17.21 -2.77
C GLN A 304 15.24 -16.30 -3.07
N ASN A 305 14.47 -15.88 -2.07
CA ASN A 305 13.30 -15.04 -2.26
C ASN A 305 13.69 -13.56 -2.09
N CYS A 306 13.74 -12.83 -3.21
CA CYS A 306 13.96 -11.39 -3.18
C CYS A 306 12.69 -10.68 -2.69
N LYS A 307 12.71 -10.19 -1.45
CA LYS A 307 11.67 -9.28 -0.94
C LYS A 307 11.97 -7.84 -1.34
N LYS A 308 11.02 -7.20 -2.02
CA LYS A 308 11.13 -5.79 -2.42
C LYS A 308 11.05 -4.89 -1.17
N PRO A 309 11.99 -3.95 -0.98
CA PRO A 309 11.91 -2.92 0.06
C PRO A 309 10.69 -2.01 -0.10
N ASN A 310 10.21 -1.44 1.02
CA ASN A 310 9.16 -0.42 0.98
C ASN A 310 9.64 0.85 0.26
N ALA A 311 8.86 1.33 -0.70
CA ALA A 311 9.21 2.52 -1.48
C ALA A 311 9.38 3.78 -0.61
N THR A 312 8.66 3.89 0.51
CA THR A 312 8.79 5.01 1.47
C THR A 312 10.12 4.98 2.19
N ILE A 313 10.60 3.80 2.59
CA ILE A 313 11.94 3.65 3.17
C ILE A 313 13.00 3.98 2.12
N LEU A 314 12.85 3.49 0.88
CA LEU A 314 13.78 3.80 -0.21
C LEU A 314 13.86 5.31 -0.50
N ALA A 315 12.71 5.99 -0.60
CA ALA A 315 12.69 7.43 -0.85
C ALA A 315 13.24 8.25 0.34
N THR A 316 13.08 7.75 1.56
CA THR A 316 13.66 8.37 2.76
C THR A 316 15.18 8.19 2.78
N TYR A 317 15.65 6.99 2.41
CA TYR A 317 17.06 6.68 2.27
C TYR A 317 17.75 7.48 1.18
N ALA A 318 17.15 7.56 -0.01
CA ALA A 318 17.65 8.38 -1.12
C ALA A 318 17.86 9.86 -0.74
N LYS A 319 17.06 10.40 0.19
CA LYS A 319 17.17 11.78 0.69
C LYS A 319 18.28 11.98 1.74
N GLY A 320 18.99 10.93 2.15
CA GLY A 320 20.05 11.00 3.15
C GLY A 320 19.57 11.01 4.60
N ASN A 321 18.32 10.61 4.88
CA ASN A 321 17.76 10.60 6.24
C ASN A 321 18.29 9.47 7.14
N TYR A 322 19.28 8.70 6.65
CA TYR A 322 20.03 7.68 7.37
C TYR A 322 21.52 8.02 7.43
N THR A 323 21.89 9.29 7.33
CA THR A 323 23.28 9.71 7.54
C THR A 323 23.62 9.64 9.03
N GLU A 324 24.85 9.22 9.36
CA GLU A 324 25.37 9.17 10.75
C GLU A 324 25.56 10.56 11.39
#